data_AF-A0A534NMK1-F1
#
_entry.id   AF-A0A534NMK1-F1
#
_cell.length_a   1.000
_cell.length_b   1.000
_cell.length_c   1.000
_cell.angle_alpha   90.00
_cell.angle_beta   90.00
_cell.angle_gamma   90.00
#
_symmetry.space_group_name_H-M   'P 1'
#
loop_
_entity.id
_entity.type
_entity.pdbx_description
1 polymer ?
#
loop_
_entity_poly.entity_id
_entity_poly.type
_entity_poly.pdbx_seq_one_letter_code
_entity_poly.pdbx_strand_id
1 'polypeptide(L)'
;LKESGQAVGAQALTRLGDFAPPTILAQAARLQAVTRFFNLVVTNVPGPQFPLYLLGRRLLSCYPQVPLAAQQTIGIALLSYAGNVGVGLLADLEVRDLAALAGALQSSLDELAAIAGSHPRETAPLSDAPPPREVDSTPPPAPEMASVPAGQQQDPARTPGL
;
A
#
# COMPACT_ATOMS: atom_id res chain seq x y z
N LEU A 1 -40.74 -0.35 13.35
CA LEU A 1 -39.66 0.33 12.60
C LEU A 1 -39.39 -0.45 11.33
N LYS A 2 -40.28 -0.26 10.35
CA LYS A 2 -40.28 -0.94 9.05
C LYS A 2 -40.80 0.10 8.05
N GLU A 3 -39.95 1.03 7.66
CA GLU A 3 -40.25 1.99 6.59
C GLU A 3 -39.09 1.99 5.59
N SER A 4 -39.12 0.95 4.77
CA SER A 4 -38.98 0.88 3.30
C SER A 4 -38.08 1.84 2.49
N GLY A 5 -37.56 2.95 3.00
CA GLY A 5 -36.75 3.89 2.21
C GLY A 5 -35.27 3.53 2.12
N GLN A 6 -34.67 3.12 3.24
CA GLN A 6 -33.22 2.88 3.34
C GLN A 6 -32.78 1.57 2.67
N ALA A 7 -33.58 0.51 2.77
CA ALA A 7 -33.28 -0.78 2.13
C ALA A 7 -33.41 -0.71 0.60
N VAL A 8 -34.38 0.08 0.10
CA VAL A 8 -34.56 0.33 -1.34
C VAL A 8 -33.46 1.25 -1.88
N GLY A 9 -33.04 2.26 -1.10
CA GLY A 9 -31.89 3.09 -1.44
C GLY A 9 -30.57 2.31 -1.49
N ALA A 10 -30.32 1.44 -0.52
CA ALA A 10 -29.15 0.56 -0.51
C ALA A 10 -29.18 -0.44 -1.67
N GLN A 11 -30.33 -1.08 -1.96
CA GLN A 11 -30.46 -1.98 -3.12
C GLN A 11 -30.34 -1.25 -4.47
N ALA A 12 -30.79 0.00 -4.56
CA ALA A 12 -30.59 0.83 -5.75
C ALA A 12 -29.13 1.21 -5.94
N LEU A 13 -28.41 1.54 -4.87
CA LEU A 13 -26.97 1.81 -4.90
C LEU A 13 -26.15 0.55 -5.23
N THR A 14 -26.52 -0.61 -4.67
CA THR A 14 -25.91 -1.90 -5.00
C THR A 14 -26.16 -2.27 -6.47
N ARG A 15 -27.38 -2.09 -6.98
CA ARG A 15 -27.69 -2.31 -8.42
C ARG A 15 -26.99 -1.33 -9.35
N LEU A 16 -26.69 -0.11 -8.91
CA LEU A 16 -25.86 0.84 -9.66
C LEU A 16 -24.39 0.40 -9.70
N GLY A 17 -23.89 -0.16 -8.58
CA GLY A 17 -22.56 -0.75 -8.50
C GLY A 17 -22.41 -2.03 -9.33
N ASP A 18 -23.46 -2.84 -9.41
CA ASP A 18 -23.53 -4.07 -10.20
C ASP A 18 -23.72 -3.82 -11.71
N PHE A 19 -24.12 -2.60 -12.11
CA PHE A 19 -24.52 -2.27 -13.49
C PHE A 19 -23.79 -1.05 -14.08
N ALA A 20 -22.55 -0.81 -13.69
CA ALA A 20 -21.68 -0.05 -14.57
C ALA A 20 -20.91 -1.06 -15.43
N PRO A 21 -21.21 -1.19 -16.75
CA PRO A 21 -20.38 -1.97 -17.66
C PRO A 21 -18.90 -1.68 -17.38
N PRO A 22 -18.00 -2.68 -17.40
CA PRO A 22 -16.58 -2.48 -17.12
C PRO A 22 -15.97 -1.32 -17.92
N THR A 23 -16.54 -1.02 -19.09
CA THR A 23 -16.21 0.14 -19.91
C THR A 23 -16.56 1.48 -19.28
N ILE A 24 -17.71 1.63 -18.62
CA ILE A 24 -18.11 2.84 -17.90
C ILE A 24 -17.26 3.00 -16.64
N LEU A 25 -17.05 1.93 -15.86
CA LEU A 25 -16.11 1.97 -14.72
C LEU A 25 -14.70 2.32 -15.17
N ALA A 26 -14.22 1.72 -16.27
CA ALA A 26 -12.93 2.06 -16.84
C ALA A 26 -12.89 3.50 -17.39
N GLN A 27 -13.99 4.02 -17.95
CA GLN A 27 -14.07 5.42 -18.39
C GLN A 27 -14.08 6.38 -17.20
N ALA A 28 -14.82 6.08 -16.13
CA ALA A 28 -14.83 6.87 -14.90
C ALA A 28 -13.45 6.84 -14.20
N ALA A 29 -12.81 5.68 -14.12
CA ALA A 29 -11.44 5.53 -13.61
C ALA A 29 -10.42 6.32 -14.46
N ARG A 30 -10.56 6.29 -15.80
CA ARG A 30 -9.76 7.14 -16.70
C ARG A 30 -9.99 8.62 -16.41
N LEU A 31 -11.23 9.07 -16.24
CA LEU A 31 -11.56 10.47 -15.95
C LEU A 31 -11.02 10.94 -14.59
N GLN A 32 -11.05 10.10 -13.55
CA GLN A 32 -10.38 10.38 -12.28
C GLN A 32 -8.86 10.52 -12.44
N ALA A 33 -8.26 9.77 -13.37
CA ALA A 33 -6.86 9.89 -13.73
C ALA A 33 -6.58 11.16 -14.57
N VAL A 34 -7.60 11.83 -15.15
CA VAL A 34 -7.44 13.02 -16.01
C VAL A 34 -7.44 14.34 -15.20
N THR A 35 -7.85 14.38 -13.95
CA THR A 35 -7.85 15.62 -13.16
C THR A 35 -6.57 15.75 -12.31
N ARG A 36 -5.69 16.70 -12.65
CA ARG A 36 -4.51 17.07 -11.82
C ARG A 36 -4.97 17.71 -10.50
N PHE A 37 -5.37 16.92 -9.52
CA PHE A 37 -5.70 17.45 -8.19
C PHE A 37 -4.44 17.95 -7.44
N PHE A 38 -3.26 17.45 -7.81
CA PHE A 38 -1.98 17.82 -7.18
C PHE A 38 -0.80 17.52 -8.12
N ASN A 39 0.30 18.26 -7.95
CA ASN A 39 1.49 18.17 -8.84
C ASN A 39 2.50 17.09 -8.41
N LEU A 40 2.50 16.73 -7.12
CA LEU A 40 3.50 15.86 -6.50
C LEU A 40 2.81 14.92 -5.51
N VAL A 41 3.11 13.62 -5.60
CA VAL A 41 2.74 12.66 -4.55
C VAL A 41 3.89 12.59 -3.56
N VAL A 42 3.59 12.65 -2.26
CA VAL A 42 4.53 12.28 -1.21
C VAL A 42 3.88 11.22 -0.32
N THR A 43 4.47 10.03 -0.24
CA THR A 43 3.99 8.95 0.64
C THR A 43 4.97 8.72 1.77
N ASN A 44 4.50 8.65 3.01
CA ASN A 44 5.31 8.28 4.16
C ASN A 44 4.78 6.99 4.78
N VAL A 45 5.56 5.91 4.69
CA VAL A 45 5.21 4.60 5.23
C VAL A 45 6.14 4.30 6.41
N PRO A 46 5.63 4.17 7.63
CA PRO A 46 6.43 3.69 8.75
C PRO A 46 6.79 2.22 8.52
N GLY A 47 8.09 1.90 8.53
CA GLY A 47 8.56 0.52 8.44
C GLY A 47 9.19 0.02 9.74
N PRO A 48 9.66 -1.24 9.74
CA PRO A 48 10.21 -1.88 10.92
C PRO A 48 11.44 -1.16 11.48
N GLN A 49 11.47 -0.95 12.81
CA GLN A 49 12.60 -0.31 13.51
C GLN A 49 13.68 -1.30 13.96
N PHE A 50 13.56 -2.57 13.55
CA PHE A 50 14.52 -3.64 13.81
C PHE A 50 15.06 -4.19 12.47
N PRO A 51 16.28 -4.78 12.46
CA PRO A 51 16.87 -5.30 11.24
C PRO A 51 16.11 -6.52 10.71
N LEU A 52 15.88 -6.55 9.40
CA LEU A 52 15.32 -7.70 8.68
C LEU A 52 16.44 -8.52 8.03
N TYR A 53 16.17 -9.80 7.78
CA TYR A 53 17.11 -10.73 7.15
C TYR A 53 16.42 -11.55 6.06
N LEU A 54 17.14 -11.84 4.99
CA LEU A 54 16.74 -12.75 3.93
C LEU A 54 17.83 -13.80 3.75
N LEU A 55 17.51 -15.08 3.93
CA LEU A 55 18.47 -16.19 3.83
C LEU A 55 19.75 -15.94 4.67
N GLY A 56 19.57 -15.45 5.91
CA GLY A 56 20.66 -15.12 6.83
C GLY A 56 21.43 -13.83 6.52
N ARG A 57 21.06 -13.08 5.47
CA ARG A 57 21.71 -11.82 5.09
C ARG A 57 20.88 -10.64 5.55
N ARG A 58 21.51 -9.68 6.23
CA ARG A 58 20.85 -8.47 6.74
C ARG A 58 20.41 -7.57 5.59
N LEU A 59 19.16 -7.10 5.64
CA LEU A 59 18.69 -6.02 4.78
C LEU A 59 19.34 -4.71 5.24
N LEU A 60 20.07 -4.05 4.36
CA LEU A 60 20.88 -2.88 4.72
C LEU A 60 20.08 -1.58 4.63
N SER A 61 19.25 -1.45 3.61
CA SER A 61 18.50 -0.23 3.31
C SER A 61 17.26 -0.59 2.51
N CYS A 62 16.23 0.26 2.61
CA CYS A 62 14.99 0.14 1.86
C CYS A 62 14.70 1.46 1.15
N TYR A 63 14.56 1.44 -0.16
CA TYR A 63 14.18 2.60 -0.97
C TYR A 63 12.82 2.33 -1.60
N PRO A 64 11.74 2.97 -1.11
CA PRO A 64 10.40 2.71 -1.62
C PRO A 64 10.19 3.37 -2.99
N GLN A 65 9.21 2.89 -3.74
CA GLN A 65 8.76 3.52 -4.98
C GLN A 65 7.24 3.67 -4.94
N VAL A 66 6.76 4.86 -5.32
CA VAL A 66 5.32 5.16 -5.44
C VAL A 66 4.96 5.20 -6.92
N PRO A 67 3.88 4.53 -7.38
CA PRO A 67 3.45 4.62 -8.77
C PRO A 67 2.99 6.04 -9.10
N LEU A 68 3.33 6.51 -10.30
CA LEU A 68 2.83 7.78 -10.81
C LEU A 68 1.42 7.58 -11.36
N ALA A 69 0.45 8.34 -10.85
CA ALA A 69 -0.86 8.45 -11.49
C ALA A 69 -0.74 9.28 -12.78
N ALA A 70 -1.75 9.21 -13.64
CA ALA A 70 -1.74 9.98 -14.88
C ALA A 70 -1.58 11.49 -14.58
N GLN A 71 -0.70 12.13 -15.36
CA GLN A 71 -0.31 13.55 -15.24
C GLN A 71 0.49 13.94 -13.98
N GLN A 72 1.01 12.97 -13.24
CA GLN A 72 2.05 13.20 -12.24
C GLN A 72 3.40 12.94 -12.88
N THR A 73 4.31 13.90 -12.75
CA THR A 73 5.65 13.80 -13.32
C THR A 73 6.69 13.37 -12.29
N ILE A 74 6.41 13.56 -11.00
CA ILE A 74 7.32 13.21 -9.89
C ILE A 74 6.51 12.63 -8.73
N GLY A 75 7.06 11.61 -8.08
CA GLY A 75 6.57 11.02 -6.84
C GLY A 75 7.72 10.80 -5.85
N ILE A 76 7.49 11.12 -4.58
CA ILE A 76 8.44 10.94 -3.48
C ILE A 76 7.87 9.90 -2.52
N ALA A 77 8.65 8.88 -2.20
CA ALA A 77 8.27 7.88 -1.23
C ALA A 77 9.29 7.84 -0.08
N LEU A 78 8.78 7.81 1.14
CA LEU A 78 9.55 7.71 2.37
C LEU A 78 9.19 6.41 3.06
N LEU A 79 10.21 5.66 3.48
CA LEU A 79 10.06 4.44 4.27
C LEU A 79 11.09 4.44 5.38
N SER A 80 10.64 4.41 6.63
CA SER A 80 11.56 4.23 7.75
C SER A 80 11.96 2.76 7.91
N TYR A 81 13.25 2.49 8.15
CA TYR A 81 13.77 1.15 8.39
C TYR A 81 14.98 1.22 9.32
N ALA A 82 14.95 0.45 10.40
CA ALA A 82 16.07 0.29 11.34
C ALA A 82 16.72 1.63 11.76
N GLY A 83 15.91 2.62 12.16
CA GLY A 83 16.39 3.95 12.60
C GLY A 83 16.80 4.91 11.48
N ASN A 84 16.68 4.51 10.21
CA ASN A 84 16.94 5.34 9.04
C ASN A 84 15.66 5.60 8.26
N VAL A 85 15.64 6.61 7.40
CA VAL A 85 14.57 6.86 6.44
C VAL A 85 15.14 6.78 5.03
N GLY A 86 14.63 5.83 4.24
CA GLY A 86 14.89 5.76 2.82
C GLY A 86 13.97 6.70 2.05
N VAL A 87 14.53 7.46 1.13
CA VAL A 87 13.79 8.35 0.23
C VAL A 87 13.94 7.85 -1.19
N GLY A 88 12.82 7.51 -1.83
CA GLY A 88 12.74 7.16 -3.24
C GLY A 88 12.15 8.29 -4.04
N LEU A 89 12.80 8.65 -5.15
CA LEU A 89 12.31 9.61 -6.12
C LEU A 89 12.01 8.85 -7.41
N LEU A 90 10.76 8.89 -7.85
CA LEU A 90 10.35 8.39 -9.16
C LEU A 90 9.91 9.58 -10.01
N ALA A 91 10.35 9.62 -11.26
CA ALA A 91 9.89 10.61 -12.21
C ALA A 91 9.54 9.98 -13.56
N ASP A 92 8.65 10.68 -14.27
CA ASP A 92 8.39 10.43 -15.68
C ASP A 92 9.64 10.76 -16.53
N LEU A 93 9.76 10.12 -17.69
CA LEU A 93 10.91 10.28 -18.59
C LEU A 93 11.09 11.72 -19.10
N GLU A 94 10.01 12.52 -19.13
CA GLU A 94 10.08 13.93 -19.53
C GLU A 94 10.75 14.83 -18.48
N VAL A 95 10.97 14.34 -17.25
CA VAL A 95 11.67 15.09 -16.20
C VAL A 95 13.18 15.00 -16.39
N ARG A 96 13.81 16.13 -16.74
CA ARG A 96 15.24 16.16 -17.08
C ARG A 96 16.18 16.21 -15.88
N ASP A 97 15.76 16.83 -14.78
CA ASP A 97 16.66 17.21 -13.67
C ASP A 97 16.31 16.55 -12.32
N LEU A 98 15.92 15.26 -12.34
CA LEU A 98 15.59 14.54 -11.09
C LEU A 98 16.77 14.50 -10.10
N ALA A 99 18.00 14.43 -10.61
CA ALA A 99 19.22 14.48 -9.79
C ALA A 99 19.40 15.84 -9.10
N ALA A 100 19.03 16.95 -9.75
CA ALA A 100 19.08 18.27 -9.14
C ALA A 100 18.06 18.37 -7.99
N LEU A 101 16.86 17.81 -8.16
CA LEU A 101 15.87 17.71 -7.08
C LEU A 101 16.41 16.89 -5.90
N ALA A 102 17.06 15.75 -6.17
CA ALA A 102 17.69 14.94 -5.13
C ALA A 102 18.76 15.72 -4.34
N GLY A 103 19.62 16.46 -5.04
CA GLY A 103 20.64 17.31 -4.43
C GLY A 103 20.04 18.47 -3.62
N ALA A 104 18.99 19.11 -4.13
CA ALA A 104 18.27 20.17 -3.42
C ALA A 104 17.60 19.64 -2.15
N LEU A 105 16.96 18.46 -2.22
CA LEU A 105 16.35 17.81 -1.06
C LEU A 105 17.40 17.52 0.03
N GLN A 106 18.54 16.96 -0.34
CA GLN A 106 19.63 16.71 0.60
C GLN A 106 20.13 18.02 1.23
N SER A 107 20.36 19.04 0.41
CA SER A 107 20.84 20.35 0.90
C SER A 107 19.86 20.99 1.88
N SER A 108 18.55 20.92 1.62
CA SER A 108 17.53 21.43 2.54
C SER A 108 17.46 20.65 3.84
N LEU A 109 17.66 19.33 3.81
CA LEU A 109 17.73 18.51 5.03
C LEU A 109 18.98 18.85 5.86
N ASP A 110 20.12 19.06 5.20
CA ASP A 110 21.36 19.46 5.86
C ASP A 110 21.23 20.84 6.51
N GLU A 111 20.60 21.80 5.81
CA GLU A 111 20.30 23.13 6.36
C GLU A 111 19.38 23.05 7.58
N LEU A 112 18.30 22.27 7.49
CA LEU A 112 17.39 22.04 8.63
C LEU A 112 18.11 21.37 9.80
N ALA A 113 19.00 20.41 9.54
CA ALA A 113 19.76 19.74 10.58
C ALA A 113 20.73 20.70 11.29
N ALA A 114 21.40 21.56 10.53
CA ALA A 114 22.29 22.59 11.09
C ALA A 114 21.53 23.55 12.02
N ILE A 115 20.33 24.00 11.63
CA ILE A 115 19.49 24.87 12.45
C ILE A 115 18.96 24.15 13.69
N ALA A 116 18.58 22.88 13.54
CA ALA A 116 18.06 22.07 14.65
C ALA A 116 19.15 21.61 15.63
N GLY A 117 20.44 21.83 15.32
CA GLY A 117 21.55 21.29 16.08
C GLY A 117 21.60 19.76 16.06
N SER A 118 21.01 19.13 15.03
CA SER A 118 21.04 17.68 14.88
C SER A 118 22.32 17.28 14.15
N HIS A 119 23.04 16.33 14.72
CA HIS A 119 24.18 15.71 14.08
C HIS A 119 23.74 14.41 13.40
N PRO A 120 24.33 14.05 12.24
CA PRO A 120 24.13 12.74 11.67
C PRO A 120 24.37 11.69 12.75
N ARG A 121 23.32 10.92 13.06
CA ARG A 121 23.48 9.80 13.98
C ARG A 121 24.37 8.81 13.25
N GLU A 122 25.53 8.52 13.83
CA GLU A 122 26.37 7.44 13.33
C GLU A 122 25.49 6.20 13.24
N THR A 123 25.23 5.74 12.01
CA THR A 123 24.49 4.52 11.80
C THR A 123 25.24 3.46 12.55
N ALA A 124 24.60 2.89 13.59
CA ALA A 124 25.21 1.83 14.38
C ALA A 124 25.87 0.85 13.41
N PRO A 125 27.12 0.42 13.67
CA PRO A 125 27.88 -0.39 12.73
C PRO A 125 27.01 -1.50 12.16
N LEU A 126 27.33 -1.91 10.95
CA LEU A 126 26.88 -3.15 10.31
C LEU A 126 27.34 -4.39 11.12
N SER A 127 27.25 -4.35 12.44
CA SER A 127 27.65 -5.41 13.34
C SER A 127 26.85 -6.65 13.00
N ASP A 128 27.59 -7.73 12.86
CA ASP A 128 27.21 -9.12 12.62
C ASP A 128 26.34 -9.69 13.76
N ALA A 129 25.33 -8.93 14.21
CA ALA A 129 24.31 -9.48 15.08
C ALA A 129 23.79 -10.75 14.40
N PRO A 130 23.89 -11.92 15.08
CA PRO A 130 23.62 -13.19 14.44
C PRO A 130 22.20 -13.17 13.91
N PRO A 131 21.95 -13.77 12.73
CA PRO A 131 20.61 -13.84 12.17
C PRO A 131 19.66 -14.39 13.25
N PRO A 132 18.38 -13.94 13.28
CA PRO A 132 17.37 -14.55 14.12
C PRO A 132 17.44 -16.07 13.95
N ARG A 133 17.39 -16.82 15.08
CA ARG A 133 17.40 -18.29 15.05
C ARG A 133 16.35 -18.76 14.03
N GLU A 134 16.75 -19.75 13.23
CA GLU A 134 15.93 -20.38 12.19
C GLU A 134 14.49 -20.56 12.70
N VAL A 135 13.54 -19.86 12.07
CA VAL A 135 12.13 -20.00 12.42
C VAL A 135 11.71 -21.37 11.92
N ASP A 136 11.33 -22.24 12.84
CA ASP A 136 10.74 -23.54 12.52
C ASP A 136 9.60 -23.33 11.51
N SER A 137 9.82 -23.81 10.29
CA SER A 137 8.92 -23.65 9.15
C SER A 137 7.68 -24.53 9.25
N THR A 138 7.45 -25.19 10.38
CA THR A 138 6.24 -25.94 10.65
C THR A 138 5.03 -24.99 10.59
N PRO A 139 4.11 -25.17 9.62
CA PRO A 139 2.91 -24.34 9.53
C PRO A 139 2.10 -24.47 10.83
N PRO A 140 1.49 -23.38 11.34
CA PRO A 140 0.55 -23.51 12.44
C PRO A 140 -0.56 -24.50 12.06
N PRO A 141 -1.04 -25.34 13.00
CA PRO A 141 -2.11 -26.28 12.70
C PRO A 141 -3.30 -25.53 12.12
N ALA A 142 -3.86 -26.07 11.04
CA ALA A 142 -5.02 -25.48 10.37
C ALA A 142 -6.14 -25.24 11.39
N PRO A 143 -6.85 -24.10 11.32
CA PRO A 143 -7.98 -23.86 12.21
C PRO A 143 -9.01 -24.99 12.00
N GLU A 144 -9.43 -25.61 13.11
CA GLU A 144 -10.45 -26.65 13.11
C GLU A 144 -11.73 -26.05 12.54
N MET A 145 -12.10 -26.47 11.33
CA MET A 145 -13.33 -26.02 10.69
C MET A 145 -14.49 -26.53 11.53
N ALA A 146 -15.13 -25.63 12.28
CA ALA A 146 -16.40 -25.91 12.93
C ALA A 146 -17.37 -26.45 11.87
N SER A 147 -17.77 -27.71 12.02
CA SER A 147 -18.71 -28.38 11.14
C SER A 147 -20.01 -27.58 11.10
N VAL A 148 -20.32 -26.96 9.97
CA VAL A 148 -21.63 -26.36 9.73
C VAL A 148 -22.65 -27.49 9.64
N PRO A 149 -23.70 -27.52 10.47
CA PRO A 149 -24.70 -28.58 10.40
C PRO A 149 -25.45 -28.51 9.06
N ALA A 150 -25.58 -29.67 8.41
CA ALA A 150 -26.26 -29.82 7.13
C ALA A 150 -27.74 -29.39 7.25
N GLY A 151 -28.05 -28.20 6.74
CA GLY A 151 -29.42 -27.73 6.53
C GLY A 151 -30.09 -28.55 5.42
N GLN A 152 -31.29 -29.04 5.70
CA GLN A 152 -32.10 -29.91 4.86
C GLN A 152 -32.23 -29.41 3.42
N GLN A 153 -31.81 -30.25 2.47
CA GLN A 153 -31.99 -30.08 1.04
C GLN A 153 -33.48 -30.19 0.70
N GLN A 154 -34.12 -29.08 0.30
CA GLN A 154 -35.46 -29.12 -0.29
C GLN A 154 -35.34 -29.56 -1.76
N ASP A 155 -36.03 -30.65 -2.08
CA ASP A 155 -36.06 -31.31 -3.38
C ASP A 155 -36.95 -30.54 -4.38
N PRO A 156 -36.42 -30.04 -5.52
CA PRO A 156 -37.18 -29.21 -6.46
C PRO A 156 -38.09 -29.98 -7.43
N ALA A 157 -38.31 -31.29 -7.25
CA ALA A 157 -39.14 -32.11 -8.15
C ALA A 157 -40.54 -32.43 -7.59
N ARG A 158 -41.39 -31.41 -7.40
CA ARG A 158 -42.85 -31.62 -7.35
C ARG A 158 -43.60 -30.51 -8.10
N THR A 159 -43.86 -30.76 -9.37
CA THR A 159 -44.91 -30.08 -10.13
C THR A 159 -46.28 -30.58 -9.64
N PRO A 160 -47.26 -29.71 -9.38
CA PRO A 160 -48.66 -30.09 -9.47
C PRO A 160 -49.25 -29.56 -10.78
N GLY A 161 -49.84 -30.46 -11.56
CA GLY A 161 -50.77 -30.11 -12.63
C GLY A 161 -52.18 -29.87 -12.10
N LEU A 162 -52.95 -29.17 -12.95
CA LEU A 162 -54.36 -28.75 -12.87
C LEU A 162 -54.68 -27.61 -11.90
#